data_AF-A0A0E0MKH6-F1
#
_entry.id   AF-A0A0E0MKH6-F1
#
_cell.length_a   1.000
_cell.length_b   1.000
_cell.length_c   1.000
_cell.angle_alpha   90.00
_cell.angle_beta   90.00
_cell.angle_gamma   90.00
#
_symmetry.space_group_name_H-M   'P 1'
#
loop_
_entity.id
_entity.type
_entity.pdbx_description
1 polymer ?
#
loop_
_entity_poly.entity_id
_entity_poly.type
_entity_poly.pdbx_seq_one_letter_code
_entity_poly.pdbx_strand_id
1 'polypeptide(L)'
;MALLSTLPLKVSSSPTLFARATINSTDGQINAVGQCRGDTNHTSCNSCITRALQDVQAVCVLSKQAIIYYDLCTLEISNEKIQLNIHHGLESIAVQLDKSYVKNQQQVFDKTVGSLITAVINKVTNLSTRFATGKELLIVDNYKYTVCSLAQCSSELTRSLCQFCLHDLSFTPGFGGSVGARKAAIWCSYRYQLYHFFTGYPMLNLYTDHSTLKIGGQRGYPNIYISYIFR
;
A
#
# COMPACT_ATOMS: atom_id res chain seq x y z
N MET A 1 4.04 -27.20 6.63
CA MET A 1 3.76 -27.01 8.07
C MET A 1 4.73 -26.07 8.79
N ALA A 2 6.06 -26.16 8.62
CA ALA A 2 7.02 -25.33 9.39
C ALA A 2 6.95 -23.80 9.10
N LEU A 3 6.63 -23.38 7.88
CA LEU A 3 6.53 -21.95 7.55
C LEU A 3 5.33 -21.29 8.23
N LEU A 4 4.19 -22.01 8.31
CA LEU A 4 2.96 -21.57 8.97
C LEU A 4 3.15 -21.34 10.48
N SER A 5 4.02 -22.11 11.13
CA SER A 5 4.32 -21.92 12.55
C SER A 5 5.42 -20.88 12.81
N THR A 6 6.20 -20.49 11.80
CA THR A 6 7.40 -19.65 12.00
C THR A 6 7.18 -18.21 11.59
N LEU A 7 6.75 -17.96 10.34
CA LEU A 7 6.70 -16.60 9.79
C LEU A 7 5.66 -15.72 10.51
N PRO A 8 4.41 -16.15 10.78
CA PRO A 8 3.44 -15.31 11.47
C PRO A 8 3.94 -14.83 12.83
N LEU A 9 4.59 -15.71 13.61
CA LEU A 9 5.17 -15.34 14.90
C LEU A 9 6.31 -14.33 14.73
N LYS A 10 7.24 -14.55 13.79
CA LYS A 10 8.35 -13.61 13.54
C LYS A 10 7.88 -12.23 13.08
N VAL A 11 6.89 -12.17 12.20
CA VAL A 11 6.34 -10.89 11.71
C VAL A 11 5.60 -10.20 12.84
N SER A 12 4.71 -10.91 13.54
CA SER A 12 3.92 -10.32 14.60
C SER A 12 4.75 -9.89 15.79
N SER A 13 5.83 -10.57 16.18
CA SER A 13 6.68 -10.14 17.30
C SER A 13 7.73 -9.09 16.94
N SER A 14 7.91 -8.80 15.64
CA SER A 14 8.87 -7.80 15.17
C SER A 14 8.39 -6.38 15.49
N PRO A 15 9.26 -5.48 16.03
CA PRO A 15 8.90 -4.08 16.25
C PRO A 15 8.46 -3.33 14.99
N THR A 16 8.88 -3.79 13.80
CA THR A 16 8.52 -3.19 12.51
C THR A 16 7.43 -3.96 11.77
N LEU A 17 6.86 -5.00 12.42
CA LEU A 17 5.88 -5.92 11.83
C LEU A 17 6.32 -6.48 10.48
N PHE A 18 7.62 -6.76 10.36
CA PHE A 18 8.26 -7.26 9.16
C PHE A 18 9.24 -8.37 9.54
N ALA A 19 9.26 -9.45 8.76
CA ALA A 19 10.26 -10.50 8.92
C ALA A 19 10.47 -11.33 7.64
N ARG A 20 11.64 -11.98 7.58
CA ARG A 20 11.94 -13.06 6.64
C ARG A 20 11.93 -14.42 7.34
N ALA A 21 11.58 -15.45 6.60
CA ALA A 21 11.77 -16.84 7.01
C ALA A 21 12.26 -17.68 5.82
N THR A 22 13.15 -18.61 6.12
CA THR A 22 13.61 -19.63 5.18
C THR A 22 13.38 -20.99 5.82
N ILE A 23 12.76 -21.91 5.10
CA ILE A 23 12.64 -23.31 5.50
C ILE A 23 13.28 -24.19 4.43
N ASN A 24 13.97 -25.23 4.86
CA ASN A 24 14.47 -26.26 3.96
C ASN A 24 13.49 -27.43 4.03
N SER A 25 13.13 -27.95 2.86
CA SER A 25 12.26 -29.13 2.71
C SER A 25 12.93 -30.14 1.77
N THR A 26 12.35 -31.33 1.66
CA THR A 26 12.81 -32.36 0.71
C THR A 26 12.77 -31.87 -0.73
N ASP A 27 11.82 -30.99 -1.06
CA ASP A 27 11.58 -30.49 -2.42
C ASP A 27 12.36 -29.19 -2.70
N GLY A 28 13.26 -28.80 -1.78
CA GLY A 28 14.10 -27.62 -1.87
C GLY A 28 13.80 -26.58 -0.78
N GLN A 29 14.40 -25.40 -0.97
CA GLN A 29 14.28 -24.29 -0.05
C GLN A 29 13.07 -23.43 -0.37
N ILE A 30 12.38 -22.96 0.67
CA ILE A 30 11.28 -21.98 0.55
C ILE A 30 11.68 -20.75 1.36
N ASN A 31 11.69 -19.61 0.69
CA ASN A 31 11.93 -18.29 1.24
C ASN A 31 10.62 -17.52 1.30
N ALA A 32 10.42 -16.75 2.37
CA ALA A 32 9.25 -15.91 2.52
C ALA A 32 9.60 -14.58 3.20
N VAL A 33 8.88 -13.54 2.80
CA VAL A 33 8.87 -12.24 3.45
C VAL A 33 7.43 -11.85 3.76
N GLY A 34 7.21 -11.36 4.97
CA GLY A 34 5.90 -10.91 5.42
C GLY A 34 5.98 -9.53 6.05
N GLN A 35 5.00 -8.68 5.77
CA GLN A 35 4.85 -7.37 6.37
C GLN A 35 3.41 -7.13 6.76
N CYS A 36 3.14 -6.73 7.99
CA CYS A 36 1.82 -6.22 8.39
C CYS A 36 1.76 -4.69 8.29
N ARG A 37 0.54 -4.16 8.21
CA ARG A 37 0.28 -2.73 8.24
C ARG A 37 0.71 -2.14 9.59
N GLY A 38 1.36 -0.99 9.57
CA GLY A 38 2.02 -0.42 10.75
C GLY A 38 1.10 0.01 11.91
N ASP A 39 -0.21 0.06 11.69
CA ASP A 39 -1.26 0.39 12.65
C ASP A 39 -2.02 -0.85 13.19
N THR A 40 -1.54 -2.06 12.88
CA THR A 40 -2.15 -3.32 13.26
C THR A 40 -1.53 -3.88 14.54
N ASN A 41 -2.34 -4.48 15.41
CA ASN A 41 -1.86 -5.15 16.61
C ASN A 41 -1.23 -6.54 16.31
N HIS A 42 -0.46 -7.06 17.26
CA HIS A 42 0.26 -8.33 17.12
C HIS A 42 -0.65 -9.51 16.73
N THR A 43 -1.84 -9.62 17.34
CA THR A 43 -2.80 -10.70 17.07
C THR A 43 -3.34 -10.63 15.65
N SER A 44 -3.85 -9.48 15.22
CA SER A 44 -4.36 -9.26 13.87
C SER A 44 -3.27 -9.44 12.79
N CYS A 45 -2.03 -9.01 13.09
CA CYS A 45 -0.89 -9.22 12.22
C CYS A 45 -0.59 -10.72 12.04
N ASN A 46 -0.53 -11.46 13.15
CA ASN A 46 -0.31 -12.90 13.12
C ASN A 46 -1.39 -13.63 12.29
N SER A 47 -2.66 -13.30 12.54
CA SER A 47 -3.79 -13.88 11.81
C SER A 47 -3.73 -13.56 10.32
N CYS A 48 -3.36 -12.33 9.94
CA CYS A 48 -3.25 -11.94 8.53
C CYS A 48 -2.16 -12.75 7.79
N ILE A 49 -0.96 -12.85 8.35
CA ILE A 49 0.15 -13.61 7.74
C ILE A 49 -0.18 -15.10 7.69
N THR A 50 -0.81 -15.64 8.73
CA THR A 50 -1.27 -17.04 8.76
C THR A 50 -2.26 -17.30 7.62
N ARG A 51 -3.25 -16.41 7.45
CA ARG A 51 -4.23 -16.53 6.39
C ARG A 51 -3.58 -16.42 5.01
N ALA A 52 -2.66 -15.47 4.82
CA ALA A 52 -1.97 -15.30 3.56
C ALA A 52 -1.19 -16.56 3.16
N LEU A 53 -0.50 -17.20 4.12
CA LEU A 53 0.21 -18.46 3.87
C LEU A 53 -0.73 -19.61 3.48
N GLN A 54 -1.91 -19.70 4.11
CA GLN A 54 -2.92 -20.70 3.76
C GLN A 54 -3.47 -20.48 2.35
N ASP A 55 -3.81 -19.23 2.01
CA ASP A 55 -4.38 -18.89 0.70
C ASP A 55 -3.34 -19.04 -0.42
N VAL A 56 -2.06 -18.69 -0.18
CA VAL A 56 -0.98 -18.97 -1.14
C VAL A 56 -0.86 -20.47 -1.43
N GLN A 57 -0.90 -21.33 -0.40
CA GLN A 57 -0.81 -22.79 -0.59
C GLN A 57 -1.99 -23.34 -1.39
N ALA A 58 -3.18 -22.78 -1.20
CA ALA A 58 -4.38 -23.22 -1.92
C ALA A 58 -4.42 -22.74 -3.38
N VAL A 59 -3.90 -21.54 -3.67
CA VAL A 59 -4.02 -20.89 -4.98
C VAL A 59 -2.81 -21.14 -5.89
N CYS A 60 -1.61 -21.30 -5.32
CA CYS A 60 -0.34 -21.29 -6.06
C CYS A 60 0.41 -22.63 -5.99
N VAL A 61 -0.29 -23.75 -6.21
CA VAL A 61 0.24 -25.12 -6.02
C VAL A 61 1.51 -25.42 -6.83
N LEU A 62 1.72 -24.77 -7.98
CA LEU A 62 2.84 -25.02 -8.90
C LEU A 62 3.74 -23.79 -9.12
N SER A 63 3.47 -22.67 -8.45
CA SER A 63 4.20 -21.42 -8.72
C SER A 63 5.50 -21.36 -7.93
N LYS A 64 6.60 -21.02 -8.63
CA LYS A 64 7.91 -20.77 -8.01
C LYS A 64 7.93 -19.53 -7.12
N GLN A 65 7.05 -18.58 -7.38
CA GLN A 65 6.89 -17.34 -6.63
C GLN A 65 5.40 -17.00 -6.54
N ALA A 66 4.96 -16.48 -5.39
CA ALA A 66 3.62 -15.94 -5.22
C ALA A 66 3.62 -14.76 -4.27
N ILE A 67 2.76 -13.78 -4.54
CA ILE A 67 2.61 -12.55 -3.77
C ILE A 67 1.13 -12.34 -3.43
N ILE A 68 0.82 -12.05 -2.18
CA ILE A 68 -0.51 -11.67 -1.71
C ILE A 68 -0.45 -10.29 -1.07
N TYR A 69 -1.43 -9.44 -1.42
CA TYR A 69 -1.61 -8.09 -0.90
C TYR A 69 -2.95 -7.95 -0.16
N TYR A 70 -3.03 -8.38 1.10
CA TYR A 70 -4.21 -8.11 1.94
C TYR A 70 -4.18 -6.72 2.55
N ASP A 71 -5.33 -6.21 2.98
CA ASP A 71 -5.41 -4.88 3.60
C ASP A 71 -4.49 -4.71 4.81
N LEU A 72 -4.35 -5.76 5.64
CA LEU A 72 -3.54 -5.73 6.86
C LEU A 72 -2.15 -6.32 6.69
N CYS A 73 -1.83 -7.00 5.58
CA CYS A 73 -0.50 -7.56 5.36
C CYS A 73 -0.19 -7.90 3.90
N THR A 74 1.10 -7.90 3.58
CA THR A 74 1.68 -8.40 2.34
C THR A 74 2.52 -9.63 2.64
N LEU A 75 2.45 -10.63 1.76
CA LEU A 75 3.26 -11.85 1.82
C LEU A 75 3.85 -12.13 0.44
N GLU A 76 5.13 -12.45 0.40
CA GLU A 76 5.74 -13.10 -0.76
C GLU A 76 6.43 -14.39 -0.34
N ILE A 77 6.27 -15.42 -1.17
CA ILE A 77 6.95 -16.70 -1.06
C ILE A 77 7.69 -16.97 -2.38
N SER A 78 8.86 -17.58 -2.28
CA SER A 78 9.62 -18.03 -3.45
C SER A 78 10.47 -19.25 -3.11
N ASN A 79 10.69 -20.13 -4.09
CA ASN A 79 11.72 -21.17 -3.99
C ASN A 79 13.15 -20.62 -4.19
N GLU A 80 13.25 -19.39 -4.70
CA GLU A 80 14.49 -18.64 -4.81
C GLU A 80 14.64 -17.63 -3.66
N LYS A 81 15.85 -17.13 -3.44
CA LYS A 81 16.09 -16.12 -2.41
C LYS A 81 15.42 -14.81 -2.80
N ILE A 82 14.49 -14.35 -1.98
CA ILE A 82 13.83 -13.04 -2.16
C ILE A 82 14.87 -11.95 -1.83
N GLN A 83 15.37 -11.29 -2.86
CA GLN A 83 16.32 -10.19 -2.73
C GLN A 83 15.58 -8.85 -2.68
N LEU A 84 16.13 -7.89 -1.94
CA LEU A 84 15.67 -6.52 -2.02
C LEU A 84 16.09 -5.95 -3.38
N ASN A 85 15.15 -5.97 -4.32
CA ASN A 85 15.30 -5.34 -5.62
C ASN A 85 14.08 -4.42 -5.83
N ILE A 86 14.35 -3.12 -5.83
CA ILE A 86 13.29 -2.11 -5.92
C ILE A 86 12.71 -2.07 -7.33
N HIS A 87 13.51 -2.33 -8.36
CA HIS A 87 13.03 -2.38 -9.74
C HIS A 87 12.16 -3.62 -9.98
N HIS A 88 12.57 -4.79 -9.48
CA HIS A 88 11.79 -6.03 -9.58
C HIS A 88 10.49 -5.98 -8.76
N GLY A 89 10.49 -5.27 -7.61
CA GLY A 89 9.27 -5.02 -6.83
C GLY A 89 8.23 -4.19 -7.61
N LEU A 90 8.67 -3.34 -8.55
CA LEU A 90 7.79 -2.52 -9.39
C LEU A 90 7.23 -3.31 -10.60
N GLU A 91 7.80 -4.47 -10.94
CA GLU A 91 7.24 -5.37 -11.97
C GLU A 91 6.03 -6.17 -11.45
N SER A 92 5.80 -6.19 -10.13
CA SER A 92 4.72 -6.91 -9.44
C SER A 92 3.73 -5.99 -8.73
N ILE A 93 3.51 -4.78 -9.28
CA ILE A 93 2.59 -3.80 -8.72
C ILE A 93 1.14 -4.31 -8.80
N ALA A 94 0.48 -4.35 -7.64
CA ALA A 94 -0.95 -4.56 -7.56
C ALA A 94 -1.67 -3.21 -7.42
N VAL A 95 -2.70 -3.00 -8.25
CA VAL A 95 -3.50 -1.78 -8.27
C VAL A 95 -4.97 -2.12 -7.99
N GLN A 96 -5.55 -1.47 -6.99
CA GLN A 96 -6.98 -1.54 -6.69
C GLN A 96 -7.56 -0.13 -6.78
N LEU A 97 -8.65 0.01 -7.54
CA LEU A 97 -9.42 1.24 -7.66
C LEU A 97 -10.81 1.03 -7.08
N ASP A 98 -11.33 2.04 -6.41
CA ASP A 98 -12.75 2.09 -6.12
C ASP A 98 -13.55 2.30 -7.41
N LYS A 99 -14.78 1.79 -7.44
CA LYS A 99 -15.66 1.85 -8.62
C LYS A 99 -16.32 3.22 -8.82
N SER A 100 -16.19 4.11 -7.84
CA SER A 100 -16.84 5.43 -7.82
C SER A 100 -15.85 6.54 -8.11
N TYR A 101 -16.34 7.61 -8.75
CA TYR A 101 -15.51 8.71 -9.23
C TYR A 101 -16.14 10.08 -8.98
N VAL A 102 -15.31 11.05 -8.58
CA VAL A 102 -15.58 12.49 -8.57
C VAL A 102 -15.50 13.01 -10.01
N LYS A 103 -16.66 13.40 -10.56
CA LYS A 103 -16.76 13.97 -11.91
C LYS A 103 -16.64 15.49 -11.91
N ASN A 104 -17.33 16.13 -10.98
CA ASN A 104 -17.30 17.59 -10.81
C ASN A 104 -16.09 17.96 -9.95
N GLN A 105 -15.35 18.99 -10.34
CA GLN A 105 -14.13 19.42 -9.63
C GLN A 105 -13.03 18.34 -9.57
N GLN A 106 -13.02 17.42 -10.54
CA GLN A 106 -12.05 16.32 -10.61
C GLN A 106 -10.61 16.82 -10.54
N GLN A 107 -10.25 17.89 -11.25
CA GLN A 107 -8.89 18.42 -11.27
C GLN A 107 -8.43 18.91 -9.89
N VAL A 108 -9.32 19.58 -9.14
CA VAL A 108 -9.03 20.05 -7.78
C VAL A 108 -8.91 18.84 -6.84
N PHE A 109 -9.84 17.89 -6.96
CA PHE A 109 -9.83 16.65 -6.20
C PHE A 109 -8.54 15.83 -6.41
N ASP A 110 -8.15 15.59 -7.67
CA ASP A 110 -6.95 14.83 -8.03
C ASP A 110 -5.69 15.53 -7.50
N LYS A 111 -5.64 16.87 -7.55
CA LYS A 111 -4.54 17.66 -6.98
C LYS A 111 -4.45 17.50 -5.46
N THR A 112 -5.58 17.59 -4.75
CA THR A 112 -5.64 17.37 -3.29
C THR A 112 -5.19 15.95 -2.93
N VAL A 113 -5.67 14.93 -3.64
CA VAL A 113 -5.24 13.54 -3.43
C VAL A 113 -3.73 13.40 -3.63
N GLY A 114 -3.19 13.96 -4.72
CA GLY A 114 -1.76 13.97 -5.00
C GLY A 114 -0.94 14.66 -3.91
N SER A 115 -1.34 15.86 -3.48
CA SER A 115 -0.68 16.60 -2.40
C SER A 115 -0.71 15.86 -1.06
N LEU A 116 -1.84 15.26 -0.68
CA LEU A 116 -1.93 14.44 0.53
C LEU A 116 -1.00 13.23 0.47
N ILE A 117 -1.01 12.49 -0.66
CA ILE A 117 -0.12 11.33 -0.84
C ILE A 117 1.34 11.76 -0.72
N THR A 118 1.76 12.82 -1.43
CA THR A 118 3.13 13.34 -1.34
C THR A 118 3.50 13.73 0.09
N ALA A 119 2.60 14.40 0.82
CA ALA A 119 2.83 14.78 2.21
C ALA A 119 3.00 13.56 3.12
N VAL A 120 2.16 12.53 2.96
CA VAL A 120 2.27 11.27 3.71
C VAL A 120 3.56 10.52 3.35
N ILE A 121 3.95 10.46 2.07
CA ILE A 121 5.23 9.86 1.64
C ILE A 121 6.40 10.56 2.33
N ASN A 122 6.46 11.89 2.28
CA ASN A 122 7.51 12.67 2.95
C ASN A 122 7.54 12.44 4.47
N LYS A 123 6.39 12.18 5.10
CA LYS A 123 6.33 11.81 6.51
C LYS A 123 6.91 10.41 6.75
N VAL A 124 6.49 9.40 5.99
CA VAL A 124 6.97 8.01 6.09
C VAL A 124 8.49 7.93 6.03
N THR A 125 9.11 8.65 5.11
CA THR A 125 10.56 8.55 4.87
C THR A 125 11.41 9.11 6.02
N ASN A 126 10.82 9.93 6.87
CA ASN A 126 11.44 10.46 8.08
C ASN A 126 11.15 9.65 9.35
N LEU A 127 10.27 8.64 9.28
CA LEU A 127 9.91 7.81 10.44
C LEU A 127 10.67 6.48 10.42
N SER A 128 11.16 6.06 11.58
CA SER A 128 11.77 4.74 11.79
C SER A 128 10.77 3.60 11.62
N THR A 129 9.49 3.85 11.92
CA THR A 129 8.38 2.91 11.74
C THR A 129 8.06 2.61 10.29
N ARG A 130 8.53 3.45 9.35
CA ARG A 130 8.24 3.35 7.90
C ARG A 130 6.75 3.27 7.58
N PHE A 131 5.91 3.87 8.42
CA PHE A 131 4.45 3.94 8.26
C PHE A 131 3.96 5.32 8.67
N ALA A 132 3.05 5.91 7.90
CA ALA A 132 2.42 7.18 8.22
C ALA A 132 1.01 7.26 7.65
N THR A 133 0.18 8.07 8.30
CA THR A 133 -1.20 8.34 7.93
C THR A 133 -1.45 9.84 7.78
N GLY A 134 -2.43 10.20 6.99
CA GLY A 134 -2.83 11.58 6.79
C GLY A 134 -4.30 11.70 6.46
N LYS A 135 -4.84 12.89 6.70
CA LYS A 135 -6.19 13.27 6.34
C LYS A 135 -6.17 14.68 5.77
N GLU A 136 -6.91 14.91 4.69
CA GLU A 136 -7.13 16.23 4.12
C GLU A 136 -8.62 16.49 3.94
N LEU A 137 -9.08 17.63 4.46
CA LEU A 137 -10.42 18.13 4.17
C LEU A 137 -10.35 19.07 2.97
N LEU A 138 -11.04 18.72 1.90
CA LEU A 138 -11.23 19.53 0.69
C LEU A 138 -12.63 20.12 0.68
N ILE A 139 -12.73 21.45 0.58
CA ILE A 139 -13.97 22.17 0.31
C ILE A 139 -13.81 22.88 -1.04
N VAL A 140 -14.70 22.58 -2.00
CA VAL A 140 -14.71 23.19 -3.33
C VAL A 140 -16.14 23.38 -3.81
N ASP A 141 -16.52 24.61 -4.12
CA ASP A 141 -17.92 25.02 -4.35
C ASP A 141 -18.84 24.51 -3.21
N ASN A 142 -19.81 23.65 -3.56
CA ASN A 142 -20.76 23.03 -2.63
C ASN A 142 -20.34 21.59 -2.25
N TYR A 143 -19.14 21.16 -2.61
CA TYR A 143 -18.63 19.82 -2.34
C TYR A 143 -17.67 19.81 -1.16
N LYS A 144 -17.77 18.76 -0.35
CA LYS A 144 -16.90 18.52 0.80
C LYS A 144 -16.39 17.09 0.76
N TYR A 145 -15.08 16.92 0.66
CA TYR A 145 -14.43 15.61 0.65
C TYR A 145 -13.45 15.49 1.81
N THR A 146 -13.46 14.36 2.52
CA THR A 146 -12.43 14.04 3.51
C THR A 146 -11.58 12.91 2.98
N VAL A 147 -10.41 13.23 2.43
CA VAL A 147 -9.48 12.25 1.89
C VAL A 147 -8.61 11.74 3.04
N CYS A 148 -8.59 10.43 3.24
CA CYS A 148 -7.69 9.75 4.17
C CYS A 148 -6.64 8.99 3.37
N SER A 149 -5.37 9.04 3.79
CA SER A 149 -4.26 8.37 3.11
C SER A 149 -3.34 7.69 4.11
N LEU A 150 -2.72 6.60 3.70
CA LEU A 150 -1.57 6.02 4.37
C LEU A 150 -0.52 5.59 3.36
N ALA A 151 0.74 5.57 3.80
CA ALA A 151 1.83 4.97 3.05
C ALA A 151 2.72 4.16 3.99
N GLN A 152 3.35 3.14 3.43
CA GLN A 152 4.23 2.24 4.15
C GLN A 152 5.40 1.79 3.27
N CYS A 153 6.57 1.61 3.87
CA CYS A 153 7.72 0.94 3.29
C CYS A 153 8.13 -0.26 4.15
N SER A 154 8.85 -1.21 3.56
CA SER A 154 9.63 -2.19 4.31
C SER A 154 10.66 -1.50 5.21
N SER A 155 10.83 -2.02 6.42
CA SER A 155 11.84 -1.52 7.36
C SER A 155 13.28 -1.74 6.88
N GLU A 156 13.50 -2.61 5.90
CA GLU A 156 14.81 -2.85 5.32
C GLU A 156 15.22 -1.76 4.29
N LEU A 157 14.27 -0.95 3.83
CA LEU A 157 14.59 0.13 2.91
C LEU A 157 15.27 1.29 3.66
N THR A 158 16.36 1.78 3.07
CA THR A 158 16.92 3.08 3.45
C THR A 158 15.90 4.19 3.17
N ARG A 159 16.15 5.38 3.75
CA ARG A 159 15.27 6.53 3.54
C ARG A 159 15.11 6.89 2.05
N SER A 160 16.19 6.90 1.29
CA SER A 160 16.17 7.23 -0.14
C SER A 160 15.43 6.18 -0.96
N LEU A 161 15.64 4.90 -0.64
CA LEU A 161 14.99 3.78 -1.32
C LEU A 161 13.48 3.72 -1.02
N CYS A 162 13.08 4.04 0.21
CA CYS A 162 11.67 4.18 0.58
C CYS A 162 11.00 5.35 -0.17
N GLN A 163 11.66 6.52 -0.23
CA GLN A 163 11.16 7.66 -0.99
C GLN A 163 10.98 7.30 -2.46
N PHE A 164 11.99 6.68 -3.07
CA PHE A 164 11.95 6.27 -4.46
C PHE A 164 10.80 5.30 -4.74
N CYS A 165 10.68 4.23 -3.95
CA CYS A 165 9.64 3.22 -4.12
C CYS A 165 8.22 3.83 -4.06
N LEU A 166 7.95 4.65 -3.04
CA LEU A 166 6.64 5.29 -2.88
C LEU A 166 6.35 6.34 -3.95
N HIS A 167 7.37 7.13 -4.34
CA HIS A 167 7.21 8.13 -5.39
C HIS A 167 6.90 7.47 -6.73
N ASP A 168 7.63 6.42 -7.09
CA ASP A 168 7.41 5.66 -8.32
C ASP A 168 5.99 5.06 -8.36
N LEU A 169 5.56 4.41 -7.26
CA LEU A 169 4.19 3.94 -7.13
C LEU A 169 3.15 5.06 -7.32
N SER A 170 3.38 6.24 -6.74
CA SER A 170 2.43 7.36 -6.80
C SER A 170 2.32 8.01 -8.19
N PHE A 171 3.38 7.93 -9.00
CA PHE A 171 3.45 8.55 -10.32
C PHE A 171 2.83 7.69 -11.43
N THR A 172 2.51 6.43 -11.16
CA THR A 172 1.85 5.56 -12.14
C THR A 172 0.45 6.11 -12.47
N PRO A 173 0.12 6.40 -13.75
CA PRO A 173 -1.15 6.99 -14.15
C PRO A 173 -2.38 6.12 -13.77
N GLY A 174 -3.59 6.70 -13.84
CA GLY A 174 -4.84 5.92 -13.85
C GLY A 174 -5.83 6.15 -12.71
N PHE A 175 -5.77 7.28 -11.99
CA PHE A 175 -6.65 7.55 -10.86
C PHE A 175 -7.66 8.67 -11.04
N GLY A 176 -7.75 9.28 -12.22
CA GLY A 176 -8.53 10.51 -12.40
C GLY A 176 -9.94 10.41 -11.82
N GLY A 177 -10.20 11.17 -10.77
CA GLY A 177 -11.46 11.22 -10.04
C GLY A 177 -11.76 10.04 -9.12
N SER A 178 -10.96 8.98 -9.06
CA SER A 178 -11.26 7.79 -8.25
C SER A 178 -11.40 8.17 -6.77
N VAL A 179 -12.47 7.73 -6.10
CA VAL A 179 -12.70 8.07 -4.68
C VAL A 179 -11.79 7.27 -3.72
N GLY A 180 -11.14 6.25 -4.24
CA GLY A 180 -10.21 5.44 -3.47
C GLY A 180 -9.27 4.69 -4.39
N ALA A 181 -8.06 4.49 -3.93
CA ALA A 181 -7.12 3.60 -4.59
C ALA A 181 -6.11 3.02 -3.62
N ARG A 182 -5.57 1.86 -4.00
CA ARG A 182 -4.43 1.22 -3.36
C ARG A 182 -3.45 0.79 -4.43
N LYS A 183 -2.17 1.14 -4.25
CA LYS A 183 -1.06 0.58 -5.02
C LYS A 183 -0.07 -0.05 -4.06
N ALA A 184 0.35 -1.26 -4.38
CA ALA A 184 1.29 -2.00 -3.57
C ALA A 184 2.32 -2.70 -4.47
N ALA A 185 3.58 -2.55 -4.09
CA ALA A 185 4.67 -3.44 -4.44
C ALA A 185 5.07 -4.21 -3.17
N ILE A 186 5.96 -5.18 -3.29
CA ILE A 186 6.50 -5.93 -2.14
C ILE A 186 7.03 -5.00 -1.04
N TRP A 187 7.79 -3.97 -1.44
CA TRP A 187 8.59 -3.19 -0.50
C TRP A 187 7.93 -1.88 -0.08
N CYS A 188 6.85 -1.45 -0.74
CA CYS A 188 6.13 -0.25 -0.38
C CYS A 188 4.70 -0.29 -0.88
N SER A 189 3.81 0.44 -0.20
CA SER A 189 2.45 0.61 -0.63
C SER A 189 1.89 1.94 -0.17
N TYR A 190 0.88 2.42 -0.87
CA TYR A 190 0.04 3.51 -0.37
C TYR A 190 -1.42 3.22 -0.70
N ARG A 191 -2.30 3.84 0.09
CA ARG A 191 -3.74 3.76 -0.08
C ARG A 191 -4.36 5.08 0.28
N TYR A 192 -5.36 5.51 -0.48
CA TYR A 192 -6.27 6.58 -0.07
C TYR A 192 -7.72 6.17 -0.25
N GLN A 193 -8.59 6.79 0.54
CA GLN A 193 -10.04 6.56 0.59
C GLN A 193 -10.76 7.84 1.07
N LEU A 194 -12.05 7.98 0.79
CA LEU A 194 -12.89 9.07 1.34
C LEU A 194 -13.49 8.78 2.72
N TYR A 195 -13.06 7.69 3.36
CA TYR A 195 -13.43 7.32 4.72
C TYR A 195 -12.17 6.97 5.52
N HIS A 196 -12.29 6.97 6.84
CA HIS A 196 -11.21 6.59 7.75
C HIS A 196 -11.08 5.06 7.82
N PHE A 197 -9.89 4.52 7.57
CA PHE A 197 -9.65 3.07 7.45
C PHE A 197 -8.40 2.55 8.17
N PHE A 198 -7.70 3.42 8.89
CA PHE A 198 -6.53 3.08 9.70
C PHE A 198 -6.85 3.24 11.19
N THR A 199 -6.09 2.57 12.05
CA THR A 199 -6.26 2.66 13.50
C THR A 199 -5.66 3.96 14.04
N GLY A 200 -6.38 4.63 14.94
CA GLY A 200 -5.89 5.82 15.65
C GLY A 200 -6.03 7.12 14.85
N TYR A 201 -5.43 8.20 15.37
CA TYR A 201 -5.55 9.52 14.76
C TYR A 201 -4.60 9.67 13.55
N PRO A 202 -5.00 10.45 12.52
CA PRO A 202 -4.11 10.76 11.41
C PRO A 202 -2.87 11.52 11.89
N MET A 203 -1.68 11.10 11.44
CA MET A 203 -0.42 11.77 11.78
C MET A 203 -0.25 13.14 11.10
N LEU A 204 -0.96 13.35 9.98
CA LEU A 204 -1.06 14.63 9.27
C LEU A 204 -2.53 15.02 9.14
N ASN A 205 -2.85 16.28 9.46
CA ASN A 205 -4.16 16.88 9.20
C ASN A 205 -3.96 18.10 8.32
N LEU A 206 -4.45 18.02 7.09
CA LEU A 206 -4.38 19.07 6.08
C LEU A 206 -5.78 19.62 5.80
N TYR A 207 -5.82 20.85 5.29
CA TYR A 207 -7.05 21.56 4.95
C TYR A 207 -6.83 22.35 3.67
N THR A 208 -7.73 22.17 2.70
CA THR A 208 -7.71 22.88 1.43
C THR A 208 -9.12 23.44 1.17
N ASP A 209 -9.18 24.75 1.00
CA ASP A 209 -10.42 25.48 0.75
C ASP A 209 -10.32 26.28 -0.54
N HIS A 210 -11.18 25.93 -1.49
CA HIS A 210 -11.32 26.59 -2.77
C HIS A 210 -12.64 27.37 -2.87
N SER A 211 -13.34 27.60 -1.75
CA SER A 211 -14.45 28.54 -1.72
C SER A 211 -13.91 29.95 -2.02
N THR A 212 -14.24 30.45 -3.22
CA THR A 212 -13.85 31.72 -3.87
C THR A 212 -12.57 31.76 -4.72
N LEU A 213 -12.43 30.89 -5.73
CA LEU A 213 -11.60 31.22 -6.92
C LEU A 213 -12.23 30.72 -8.23
N LYS A 214 -12.82 31.65 -9.00
CA LYS A 214 -13.15 31.46 -10.43
C LYS A 214 -11.89 31.55 -11.27
N ILE A 215 -11.31 30.44 -11.77
CA ILE A 215 -10.53 30.40 -13.03
C ILE A 215 -10.68 29.01 -13.67
N GLY A 216 -11.10 28.97 -14.95
CA GLY A 216 -11.42 27.75 -15.69
C GLY A 216 -10.29 27.13 -16.51
N GLY A 217 -10.59 26.00 -17.17
CA GLY A 217 -9.83 25.45 -18.31
C GLY A 217 -9.55 23.95 -18.26
N GLN A 218 -10.24 23.19 -19.12
CA GLN A 218 -10.17 21.72 -19.32
C GLN A 218 -8.88 21.20 -19.98
N ARG A 219 -8.55 19.90 -19.81
CA ARG A 219 -8.50 18.83 -20.86
C ARG A 219 -7.93 17.51 -20.30
N GLY A 220 -8.56 16.37 -20.64
CA GLY A 220 -8.19 15.01 -20.21
C GLY A 220 -7.53 14.15 -21.29
N TYR A 221 -7.20 12.87 -20.97
CA TYR A 221 -6.84 11.75 -21.88
C TYR A 221 -6.86 10.38 -21.11
N PRO A 222 -6.81 9.19 -21.77
CA PRO A 222 -7.67 8.02 -21.48
C PRO A 222 -7.02 6.83 -20.73
N ASN A 223 -7.86 5.84 -20.37
CA ASN A 223 -7.57 4.62 -19.59
C ASN A 223 -7.00 3.44 -20.41
N ILE A 224 -6.19 2.59 -19.77
CA ILE A 224 -5.87 1.20 -20.16
C ILE A 224 -6.09 0.31 -18.91
N TYR A 225 -6.76 -0.85 -19.08
CA TYR A 225 -7.05 -1.81 -18.00
C TYR A 225 -6.10 -3.02 -18.03
N ILE A 226 -5.65 -3.46 -16.86
CA ILE A 226 -5.13 -4.81 -16.60
C ILE A 226 -5.77 -5.29 -15.27
N SER A 227 -6.23 -6.54 -15.22
CA SER A 227 -6.95 -7.12 -14.08
C SER A 227 -6.09 -8.18 -13.37
N TYR A 228 -5.92 -8.08 -12.04
CA TYR A 228 -5.55 -9.19 -11.15
C TYR A 228 -6.19 -9.02 -9.77
N ILE A 229 -6.39 -10.15 -9.08
CA ILE A 229 -7.29 -10.34 -7.94
C ILE A 229 -6.68 -9.78 -6.64
N PHE A 230 -7.39 -8.84 -6.00
CA PHE A 230 -7.31 -8.60 -4.55
C PHE A 230 -8.40 -9.42 -3.86
N ARG A 231 -8.07 -10.00 -2.71
CA ARG A 231 -9.06 -10.52 -1.74
C ARG A 231 -9.03 -9.64 -0.50
#